data_AF-A0A350YYF0-F1
#
_entry.id   AF-A0A350YYF0-F1
#
_cell.length_a   1.000
_cell.length_b   1.000
_cell.length_c   1.000
_cell.angle_alpha   90.00
_cell.angle_beta   90.00
_cell.angle_gamma   90.00
#
_symmetry.space_group_name_H-M   'P 1'
#
loop_
_entity.id
_entity.type
_entity.pdbx_description
1 polymer ?
#
loop_
_entity_poly.entity_id
_entity_poly.type
_entity_poly.pdbx_seq_one_letter_code
_entity_poly.pdbx_strand_id
1 'polypeptide(L)'
;QSYKNSGIERVAKDAAARVYPANDARYYSLPESMSYKSILIHQAFVNADIIINLPVVSMPREEQVKGAIDNYLGLVWERNKCIGIHQSECITSLLSYKAPQLTIAEIWPENNKIDPSNREKDFRFISVSEDIVLSDQASASILGLDYMQISGLKEAILAGLGRQNPLPEQIIKL
;
A
#
# COMPACT_ATOMS: atom_id res chain seq x y z
N GLN A 1 11.07 -19.13 2.77
CA GLN A 1 11.22 -17.68 2.48
C GLN A 1 10.30 -17.33 1.32
N SER A 2 9.42 -16.35 1.48
CA SER A 2 8.38 -16.01 0.49
C SER A 2 8.96 -15.65 -0.89
N TYR A 3 10.09 -14.94 -0.93
CA TYR A 3 10.71 -14.52 -2.20
C TYR A 3 11.26 -15.67 -3.04
N LYS A 4 11.88 -16.67 -2.41
CA LYS A 4 12.38 -17.87 -3.09
C LYS A 4 11.22 -18.71 -3.63
N ASN A 5 10.14 -18.83 -2.85
CA ASN A 5 9.01 -19.67 -3.20
C ASN A 5 8.12 -19.05 -4.28
N SER A 6 7.95 -17.73 -4.30
CA SER A 6 7.18 -17.03 -5.34
C SER A 6 7.94 -16.88 -6.67
N GLY A 7 9.26 -17.03 -6.65
CA GLY A 7 10.12 -16.79 -7.82
C GLY A 7 10.41 -15.32 -8.09
N ILE A 8 9.85 -14.38 -7.31
CA ILE A 8 10.04 -12.94 -7.52
C ILE A 8 11.51 -12.53 -7.42
N GLU A 9 12.28 -13.15 -6.52
CA GLU A 9 13.70 -12.86 -6.38
C GLU A 9 14.50 -13.23 -7.62
N ARG A 10 14.16 -14.37 -8.23
CA ARG A 10 14.80 -14.83 -9.46
C ARG A 10 14.49 -13.86 -10.60
N VAL A 11 13.21 -13.58 -10.84
CA VAL A 11 12.77 -12.69 -11.93
C VAL A 11 13.35 -11.28 -11.78
N ALA A 12 13.37 -10.74 -10.55
CA ALA A 12 13.97 -9.44 -10.27
C ALA A 12 15.47 -9.42 -10.59
N LYS A 13 16.22 -10.45 -10.16
CA LYS A 13 17.66 -10.55 -10.43
C LYS A 13 17.97 -10.74 -11.91
N ASP A 14 17.16 -11.52 -12.62
CA ASP A 14 17.27 -11.71 -14.08
C ASP A 14 17.07 -10.38 -14.83
N ALA A 15 16.24 -9.48 -14.29
CA ALA A 15 16.03 -8.12 -14.77
C ALA A 15 17.05 -7.09 -14.20
N ALA A 16 18.16 -7.55 -13.61
CA ALA A 16 19.20 -6.74 -12.97
C ALA A 16 18.73 -5.86 -11.78
N ALA A 17 17.57 -6.16 -11.19
CA ALA A 17 17.09 -5.52 -9.98
C ALA A 17 17.70 -6.14 -8.71
N ARG A 18 17.74 -5.34 -7.64
CA ARG A 18 18.17 -5.80 -6.30
C ARG A 18 16.95 -6.04 -5.43
N VAL A 19 16.93 -7.17 -4.75
CA VAL A 19 15.90 -7.50 -3.74
C VAL A 19 16.52 -7.35 -2.36
N TYR A 20 15.94 -6.45 -1.56
CA TYR A 20 16.40 -6.21 -0.20
C TYR A 20 15.50 -6.96 0.80
N PRO A 21 16.09 -7.65 1.79
CA PRO A 21 15.32 -8.42 2.76
C PRO A 21 14.66 -7.52 3.80
N ALA A 22 13.38 -7.79 4.10
CA ALA A 22 12.62 -7.11 5.15
C ALA A 22 12.64 -7.86 6.51
N ASN A 23 13.52 -8.84 6.67
CA ASN A 23 13.62 -9.69 7.87
C ASN A 23 14.96 -9.58 8.61
N ASP A 24 15.73 -8.52 8.32
CA ASP A 24 17.03 -8.25 8.95
C ASP A 24 17.13 -6.77 9.36
N ALA A 25 17.27 -6.53 10.66
CA ALA A 25 17.29 -5.19 11.26
C ALA A 25 18.41 -4.29 10.70
N ARG A 26 19.48 -4.87 10.16
CA ARG A 26 20.62 -4.12 9.60
C ARG A 26 20.23 -3.26 8.40
N TYR A 27 19.12 -3.58 7.73
CA TYR A 27 18.58 -2.80 6.62
C TYR A 27 17.65 -1.67 7.08
N TYR A 28 17.50 -1.43 8.38
CA TYR A 28 16.61 -0.42 8.91
C TYR A 28 17.38 0.67 9.65
N SER A 29 16.86 1.89 9.61
CA SER A 29 17.45 3.06 10.25
C SER A 29 16.35 3.98 10.78
N LEU A 30 16.68 4.81 11.77
CA LEU A 30 15.80 5.87 12.27
C LEU A 30 16.19 7.18 11.56
N PRO A 31 15.42 7.69 10.59
CA PRO A 31 15.70 8.99 10.02
C PRO A 31 15.53 10.07 11.08
N GLU A 32 16.40 11.09 11.04
CA GLU A 32 16.38 12.20 11.99
C GLU A 32 14.99 12.89 12.06
N SER A 33 14.37 13.08 10.89
CA SER A 33 13.02 13.67 10.75
C SER A 33 11.90 12.81 11.34
N MET A 34 12.15 11.55 11.69
CA MET A 34 11.20 10.64 12.34
C MET A 34 11.68 10.12 13.71
N SER A 35 12.75 10.72 14.24
CA SER A 35 13.37 10.34 15.52
C SER A 35 12.38 10.35 16.69
N TYR A 36 11.49 11.35 16.74
CA TYR A 36 10.47 11.50 17.78
C TYR A 36 9.48 10.32 17.86
N LYS A 37 9.34 9.52 16.80
CA LYS A 37 8.45 8.35 16.78
C LYS A 37 9.14 7.03 17.12
N SER A 38 10.47 6.99 17.17
CA SER A 38 11.24 5.75 17.39
C SER A 38 10.86 4.61 16.43
N ILE A 39 10.51 4.94 15.18
CA ILE A 39 10.15 3.99 14.12
C ILE A 39 11.37 3.77 13.22
N LEU A 40 11.86 2.54 13.18
CA LEU A 40 12.91 2.11 12.24
C LEU A 40 12.28 1.78 10.89
N ILE A 41 12.79 2.41 9.82
CA ILE A 41 12.31 2.19 8.45
C ILE A 41 13.42 1.67 7.55
N HIS A 42 13.03 0.99 6.47
CA HIS A 42 13.96 0.35 5.56
C HIS A 42 14.86 1.37 4.81
N GLN A 43 16.16 1.15 4.80
CA GLN A 43 17.17 2.06 4.21
C GLN A 43 16.98 2.26 2.71
N ALA A 44 16.50 1.25 1.98
CA ALA A 44 16.16 1.42 0.56
C ALA A 44 15.09 2.51 0.34
N PHE A 45 14.13 2.66 1.27
CA PHE A 45 13.12 3.72 1.21
C PHE A 45 13.70 5.08 1.61
N VAL A 46 14.61 5.12 2.59
CA VAL A 46 15.38 6.33 2.95
C VAL A 46 16.17 6.85 1.75
N ASN A 47 16.86 5.97 1.03
CA ASN A 47 17.79 6.32 -0.04
C ASN A 47 17.12 6.48 -1.42
N ALA A 48 15.85 6.10 -1.57
CA ALA A 48 15.15 6.20 -2.86
C ALA A 48 14.82 7.65 -3.21
N ASP A 49 15.15 8.07 -4.43
CA ASP A 49 14.69 9.35 -4.99
C ASP A 49 13.24 9.25 -5.49
N ILE A 50 12.91 8.10 -6.09
CA ILE A 50 11.60 7.78 -6.67
C ILE A 50 11.10 6.48 -6.05
N ILE A 51 9.82 6.47 -5.67
CA ILE A 51 9.10 5.32 -5.16
C ILE A 51 7.92 5.03 -6.07
N ILE A 52 7.87 3.78 -6.51
CA ILE A 52 6.71 3.19 -7.16
C ILE A 52 6.11 2.18 -6.18
N ASN A 53 4.89 2.44 -5.73
CA ASN A 53 4.14 1.57 -4.84
C ASN A 53 3.34 0.54 -5.65
N LEU A 54 3.54 -0.75 -5.36
CA LEU A 54 2.87 -1.87 -6.04
C LEU A 54 2.08 -2.72 -5.03
N PRO A 55 0.94 -2.21 -4.51
CA PRO A 55 0.13 -2.91 -3.52
C PRO A 55 -0.94 -3.80 -4.15
N VAL A 56 -1.51 -4.67 -3.30
CA VAL A 56 -2.79 -5.34 -3.58
C VAL A 56 -3.84 -4.74 -2.64
N VAL A 57 -4.89 -4.15 -3.22
CA VAL A 57 -6.08 -3.68 -2.51
C VAL A 57 -7.09 -4.81 -2.44
N SER A 58 -7.47 -5.20 -1.23
CA SER A 58 -8.33 -6.36 -1.00
C SER A 58 -9.24 -6.18 0.20
N MET A 59 -10.28 -7.01 0.25
CA MET A 59 -11.17 -7.12 1.40
C MET A 59 -11.13 -8.57 1.92
N PRO A 60 -10.10 -8.93 2.72
CA PRO A 60 -9.95 -10.29 3.25
C PRO A 60 -11.06 -10.69 4.25
N ARG A 61 -11.74 -9.72 4.88
CA ARG A 61 -12.83 -9.92 5.85
C ARG A 61 -13.86 -8.79 5.74
N GLU A 62 -15.10 -9.02 6.15
CA GLU A 62 -16.24 -8.08 5.98
C GLU A 62 -15.99 -6.66 6.54
N GLU A 63 -15.10 -6.50 7.52
CA GLU A 63 -14.79 -5.22 8.17
C GLU A 63 -13.34 -4.77 7.98
N GLN A 64 -12.54 -5.50 7.18
CA GLN A 64 -11.13 -5.20 7.01
C GLN A 64 -10.83 -4.99 5.53
N VAL A 65 -10.73 -3.73 5.13
CA VAL A 65 -10.22 -3.34 3.81
C VAL A 65 -8.73 -3.05 3.95
N LYS A 66 -7.93 -3.69 3.10
CA LYS A 66 -6.50 -3.44 2.96
C LYS A 66 -6.30 -2.57 1.74
N GLY A 67 -5.84 -1.34 1.97
CA GLY A 67 -5.57 -0.35 0.93
C GLY A 67 -4.11 -0.37 0.46
N ALA A 68 -3.84 0.40 -0.58
CA ALA A 68 -2.53 0.76 -1.08
C ALA A 68 -1.66 1.40 0.00
N ILE A 69 -2.25 2.23 0.86
CA ILE A 69 -1.53 2.85 1.99
C ILE A 69 -1.03 1.83 3.01
N ASP A 70 -1.68 0.67 3.17
CA ASP A 70 -1.21 -0.38 4.09
C ASP A 70 0.14 -0.96 3.66
N ASN A 71 0.50 -0.87 2.38
CA ASN A 71 1.76 -1.42 1.86
C ASN A 71 2.98 -0.70 2.46
N TYR A 72 2.83 0.57 2.83
CA TYR A 72 3.85 1.34 3.52
C TYR A 72 4.23 0.75 4.89
N LEU A 73 3.33 0.03 5.55
CA LEU A 73 3.63 -0.66 6.81
C LEU A 73 4.68 -1.76 6.65
N GLY A 74 4.91 -2.27 5.43
CA GLY A 74 5.99 -3.22 5.13
C GLY A 74 7.39 -2.62 5.21
N LEU A 75 7.50 -1.29 5.24
CA LEU A 75 8.76 -0.56 5.36
C LEU A 75 9.25 -0.43 6.81
N VAL A 76 8.42 -0.82 7.79
CA VAL A 76 8.71 -0.69 9.22
C VAL A 76 9.30 -1.99 9.76
N TRP A 77 10.37 -1.90 10.55
CA TRP A 77 11.02 -3.07 11.17
C TRP A 77 10.08 -3.80 12.14
N GLU A 78 9.69 -3.13 13.22
CA GLU A 78 8.78 -3.66 14.22
C GLU A 78 7.36 -3.25 13.89
N ARG A 79 6.78 -3.87 12.85
CA ARG A 79 5.43 -3.55 12.37
C ARG A 79 4.37 -3.60 13.47
N ASN A 80 4.56 -4.38 14.53
CA ASN A 80 3.67 -4.42 15.70
C ASN A 80 3.49 -3.06 16.38
N LYS A 81 4.47 -2.16 16.29
CA LYS A 81 4.35 -0.77 16.76
C LYS A 81 3.36 0.06 15.93
N CYS A 82 2.98 -0.43 14.76
CA CYS A 82 2.13 0.24 13.78
C CYS A 82 0.83 -0.53 13.48
N ILE A 83 0.38 -1.41 14.39
CA ILE A 83 -0.89 -2.13 14.26
C ILE A 83 -1.92 -1.55 15.23
N GLY A 84 -3.20 -1.61 14.84
CA GLY A 84 -4.31 -1.15 15.67
C GLY A 84 -4.34 0.37 15.77
N ILE A 85 -4.36 0.89 16.99
CA ILE A 85 -4.52 2.34 17.27
C ILE A 85 -3.37 3.17 16.66
N HIS A 86 -2.18 2.58 16.50
CA HIS A 86 -1.01 3.27 15.95
C HIS A 86 -0.88 3.17 14.42
N GLN A 87 -1.76 2.43 13.75
CA GLN A 87 -1.65 2.20 12.31
C GLN A 87 -1.75 3.50 11.52
N SER A 88 -2.79 4.30 11.76
CA SER A 88 -3.00 5.57 11.06
C SER A 88 -1.84 6.54 11.28
N GLU A 89 -1.31 6.59 12.51
CA GLU A 89 -0.16 7.44 12.83
C GLU A 89 1.09 7.00 12.08
N CYS A 90 1.39 5.70 12.04
CA CYS A 90 2.53 5.21 11.29
C CYS A 90 2.40 5.50 9.78
N ILE A 91 1.24 5.21 9.18
CA ILE A 91 1.00 5.46 7.76
C ILE A 91 1.20 6.94 7.43
N THR A 92 0.54 7.83 8.16
CA THR A 92 0.65 9.28 7.93
C THR A 92 2.08 9.78 8.09
N SER A 93 2.84 9.24 9.03
CA SER A 93 4.26 9.58 9.22
C SER A 93 5.11 9.16 8.02
N LEU A 94 4.93 7.93 7.54
CA LEU A 94 5.71 7.40 6.43
C LEU A 94 5.37 8.15 5.13
N LEU A 95 4.09 8.44 4.89
CA LEU A 95 3.63 9.23 3.74
C LEU A 95 4.10 10.68 3.83
N SER A 96 4.08 11.30 5.01
CA SER A 96 4.63 12.65 5.22
C SER A 96 6.14 12.70 5.00
N TYR A 97 6.85 11.64 5.38
CA TYR A 97 8.28 11.53 5.16
C TYR A 97 8.61 11.36 3.68
N LYS A 98 7.92 10.43 2.99
CA LYS A 98 8.11 10.21 1.55
C LYS A 98 6.93 9.47 0.92
N ALA A 99 6.01 10.23 0.31
CA ALA A 99 4.92 9.68 -0.50
C ALA A 99 5.45 9.07 -1.82
N PRO A 100 4.73 8.10 -2.42
CA PRO A 100 5.16 7.52 -3.68
C PRO A 100 4.80 8.45 -4.85
N GLN A 101 5.68 8.50 -5.85
CA GLN A 101 5.40 9.26 -7.08
C GLN A 101 4.40 8.52 -7.98
N LEU A 102 4.28 7.20 -7.84
CA LEU A 102 3.34 6.39 -8.58
C LEU A 102 2.86 5.23 -7.72
N THR A 103 1.55 5.00 -7.72
CA THR A 103 0.91 3.81 -7.16
C THR A 103 0.22 3.05 -8.28
N ILE A 104 0.59 1.79 -8.45
CA ILE A 104 -0.07 0.84 -9.35
C ILE A 104 -0.65 -0.27 -8.47
N ALA A 105 -1.92 -0.13 -8.12
CA ALA A 105 -2.61 -1.02 -7.20
C ALA A 105 -3.41 -2.09 -7.96
N GLU A 106 -3.12 -3.36 -7.71
CA GLU A 106 -3.99 -4.45 -8.11
C GLU A 106 -5.20 -4.49 -7.18
N ILE A 107 -6.41 -4.55 -7.73
CA ILE A 107 -7.64 -4.57 -6.94
C ILE A 107 -8.21 -5.98 -7.04
N TRP A 108 -8.19 -6.67 -5.89
CA TRP A 108 -8.58 -8.06 -5.79
C TRP A 108 -9.80 -8.22 -4.85
N PRO A 109 -10.99 -8.51 -5.37
CA PRO A 109 -12.17 -8.78 -4.57
C PRO A 109 -12.11 -10.21 -3.98
N GLU A 110 -11.36 -10.42 -2.88
CA GLU A 110 -11.21 -11.76 -2.24
C GLU A 110 -12.56 -12.33 -1.76
N ASN A 111 -13.53 -11.47 -1.46
CA ASN A 111 -14.85 -11.88 -1.02
C ASN A 111 -15.80 -12.01 -2.22
N ASN A 112 -16.16 -13.26 -2.53
CA ASN A 112 -17.15 -13.74 -3.51
C ASN A 112 -18.60 -13.25 -3.25
N LYS A 113 -18.81 -12.02 -2.76
CA LYS A 113 -20.11 -11.33 -2.80
C LYS A 113 -20.30 -10.51 -4.08
N ILE A 114 -19.48 -10.77 -5.09
CA ILE A 114 -19.91 -10.55 -6.46
C ILE A 114 -21.20 -11.36 -6.61
N ASP A 115 -22.31 -10.67 -6.90
CA ASP A 115 -23.63 -11.24 -7.19
C ASP A 115 -23.49 -12.63 -7.83
N PRO A 116 -24.22 -13.67 -7.37
CA PRO A 116 -24.23 -14.99 -8.01
C PRO A 116 -24.30 -14.94 -9.55
N SER A 117 -24.94 -13.90 -10.12
CA SER A 117 -25.01 -13.63 -11.56
C SER A 117 -23.68 -13.21 -12.24
N ASN A 118 -22.68 -12.78 -11.47
CA ASN A 118 -21.38 -12.29 -11.92
C ASN A 118 -20.21 -13.20 -11.51
N ARG A 119 -20.47 -14.40 -10.97
CA ARG A 119 -19.43 -15.40 -10.60
C ARG A 119 -18.51 -15.83 -11.75
N GLU A 120 -18.89 -15.55 -13.00
CA GLU A 120 -18.12 -15.88 -14.19
C GLU A 120 -17.14 -14.78 -14.64
N LYS A 121 -17.16 -13.60 -14.01
CA LYS A 121 -16.29 -12.48 -14.42
C LYS A 121 -15.08 -12.37 -13.50
N ASP A 122 -13.94 -12.78 -14.03
CA ASP A 122 -12.60 -12.54 -13.48
C ASP A 122 -12.31 -11.03 -13.53
N PHE A 123 -12.82 -10.30 -12.54
CA PHE A 123 -12.68 -8.85 -12.44
C PHE A 123 -11.36 -8.50 -11.75
N ARG A 124 -10.28 -8.43 -12.52
CA ARG A 124 -9.00 -7.87 -12.09
C ARG A 124 -8.89 -6.44 -12.60
N PHE A 125 -8.85 -5.49 -11.68
CA PHE A 125 -8.66 -4.08 -12.01
C PHE A 125 -7.29 -3.62 -11.55
N ILE A 126 -6.75 -2.62 -12.25
CA ILE A 126 -5.56 -1.90 -11.80
C ILE A 126 -5.89 -0.42 -11.68
N SER A 127 -5.63 0.15 -10.51
CA SER A 127 -5.58 1.60 -10.35
C SER A 127 -4.17 2.09 -10.60
N VAL A 128 -4.02 3.15 -11.40
CA VAL A 128 -2.75 3.82 -11.65
C VAL A 128 -2.91 5.29 -11.28
N SER A 129 -2.18 5.74 -10.26
CA SER A 129 -2.31 7.10 -9.74
C SER A 129 -1.00 7.62 -9.18
N GLU A 130 -0.71 8.89 -9.43
CA GLU A 130 0.37 9.64 -8.75
C GLU A 130 0.02 10.01 -7.30
N ASP A 131 -1.24 9.76 -6.91
CA ASP A 131 -1.76 10.02 -5.58
C ASP A 131 -2.28 8.69 -4.99
N ILE A 132 -1.57 8.18 -3.97
CA ILE A 132 -1.90 6.93 -3.29
C ILE A 132 -3.28 6.99 -2.60
N VAL A 133 -3.68 8.16 -2.11
CA VAL A 133 -4.98 8.35 -1.45
C VAL A 133 -6.10 8.27 -2.48
N LEU A 134 -5.90 8.85 -3.67
CA LEU A 134 -6.84 8.68 -4.78
C LEU A 134 -6.88 7.24 -5.29
N SER A 135 -5.75 6.55 -5.32
CA SER A 135 -5.72 5.12 -5.68
C SER A 135 -6.60 4.29 -4.75
N ASP A 136 -6.55 4.57 -3.44
CA ASP A 136 -7.39 3.88 -2.46
C ASP A 136 -8.87 4.25 -2.54
N GLN A 137 -9.19 5.53 -2.76
CA GLN A 137 -10.58 5.94 -2.99
C GLN A 137 -11.18 5.28 -4.23
N ALA A 138 -10.43 5.27 -5.33
CA ALA A 138 -10.79 4.59 -6.57
C ALA A 138 -11.00 3.08 -6.35
N SER A 139 -10.07 2.45 -5.64
CA SER A 139 -10.11 1.01 -5.39
C SER A 139 -11.29 0.61 -4.49
N ALA A 140 -11.57 1.38 -3.44
CA ALA A 140 -12.74 1.18 -2.59
C ALA A 140 -14.04 1.33 -3.39
N SER A 141 -14.13 2.34 -4.27
CA SER A 141 -15.29 2.55 -5.14
C SER A 141 -15.54 1.34 -6.05
N ILE A 142 -14.50 0.76 -6.65
CA ILE A 142 -14.63 -0.45 -7.48
C ILE A 142 -15.12 -1.64 -6.66
N LEU A 143 -14.65 -1.77 -5.42
CA LEU A 143 -15.07 -2.83 -4.51
C LEU A 143 -16.48 -2.60 -3.92
N GLY A 144 -17.12 -1.47 -4.22
CA GLY A 144 -18.43 -1.10 -3.66
C GLY A 144 -18.37 -0.76 -2.17
N LEU A 145 -17.23 -0.26 -1.71
CA LEU A 145 -16.93 0.02 -0.31
C LEU A 145 -16.83 1.53 -0.07
N ASP A 146 -17.07 1.94 1.19
CA ASP A 146 -16.70 3.28 1.63
C ASP A 146 -15.19 3.31 1.83
N TYR A 147 -14.49 4.22 1.16
CA TYR A 147 -13.04 4.37 1.30
C TYR A 147 -12.62 4.67 2.74
N MET A 148 -13.50 5.24 3.56
CA MET A 148 -13.25 5.47 4.99
C MET A 148 -13.07 4.17 5.80
N GLN A 149 -13.40 3.01 5.23
CA GLN A 149 -13.13 1.70 5.82
C GLN A 149 -11.66 1.29 5.70
N ILE A 150 -10.87 1.95 4.84
CA ILE A 150 -9.42 1.73 4.73
C ILE A 150 -8.72 2.43 5.91
N SER A 151 -8.12 1.63 6.79
CA SER A 151 -7.49 2.14 8.02
C SER A 151 -6.29 3.04 7.71
N GLY A 152 -6.33 4.27 8.23
CA GLY A 152 -5.32 5.30 8.00
C GLY A 152 -5.66 6.26 6.87
N LEU A 153 -6.64 5.96 6.01
CA LEU A 153 -6.95 6.78 4.85
C LEU A 153 -7.59 8.11 5.25
N LYS A 154 -8.49 8.07 6.25
CA LYS A 154 -9.10 9.27 6.83
C LYS A 154 -8.04 10.23 7.37
N GLU A 155 -7.10 9.72 8.17
CA GLU A 155 -6.04 10.54 8.75
C GLU A 155 -5.10 11.08 7.67
N ALA A 156 -4.80 10.29 6.63
CA ALA A 156 -4.00 10.76 5.50
C ALA A 156 -4.68 11.91 4.73
N ILE A 157 -5.99 11.82 4.51
CA ILE A 157 -6.79 12.88 3.90
C ILE A 157 -6.76 14.15 4.76
N LEU A 158 -7.02 14.02 6.06
CA LEU A 158 -7.04 15.17 6.99
C LEU A 158 -5.68 15.84 7.12
N ALA A 159 -4.58 15.08 6.98
CA ALA A 159 -3.23 15.60 6.96
C ALA A 159 -2.82 16.24 5.61
N GLY A 160 -3.69 16.21 4.60
CA GLY A 160 -3.39 16.77 3.27
C GLY A 160 -2.39 15.94 2.45
N LEU A 161 -2.27 14.63 2.75
CA LEU A 161 -1.33 13.72 2.08
C LEU A 161 -1.86 13.15 0.76
N GLY A 162 -2.98 13.68 0.28
CA GLY A 162 -3.58 13.34 -1.01
C GLY A 162 -4.91 14.08 -1.21
N ARG A 163 -5.53 13.87 -2.37
CA ARG A 163 -6.78 14.55 -2.77
C ARG A 163 -8.01 13.78 -2.26
N GLN A 164 -9.15 14.47 -2.15
CA GLN A 164 -10.40 13.92 -1.59
C GLN A 164 -11.34 13.26 -2.60
N ASN A 165 -11.07 13.34 -3.90
CA ASN A 165 -11.96 12.78 -4.92
C ASN A 165 -11.16 12.13 -6.06
N PRO A 166 -11.45 10.86 -6.42
CA PRO A 166 -10.80 10.19 -7.54
C PRO A 166 -11.15 10.86 -8.87
N LEU A 167 -10.18 10.96 -9.77
CA LEU A 167 -10.44 11.40 -11.13
C LEU A 167 -10.86 10.20 -11.99
N PRO A 168 -11.82 10.35 -12.92
CA PRO A 168 -12.29 9.25 -13.77
C PRO A 168 -11.19 8.52 -14.56
N GLU A 169 -10.06 9.18 -14.81
CA GLU A 169 -8.99 8.73 -15.71
C GLU A 169 -7.92 7.85 -15.02
N GLN A 170 -8.02 7.62 -13.70
CA GLN A 170 -6.98 6.96 -12.89
C GLN A 170 -7.17 5.44 -12.70
N ILE A 171 -8.17 4.86 -13.37
CA ILE A 171 -8.52 3.45 -13.24
C ILE A 171 -8.45 2.81 -14.61
N ILE A 172 -7.58 1.81 -14.75
CA ILE A 172 -7.46 1.01 -15.96
C ILE A 172 -8.14 -0.32 -15.70
N LYS A 173 -9.18 -0.60 -16.50
CA LYS A 173 -9.77 -1.93 -16.57
C LYS A 173 -8.92 -2.78 -17.50
N LEU A 174 -8.43 -3.92 -17.00
CA LEU A 174 -7.76 -4.94 -17.81
C LEU A 174 -8.77 -5.95 -18.37
#